data_AF-A0A2P6W7T5-F1
#
_entry.id   AF-A0A2P6W7T5-F1
#
_cell.length_a   1.000
_cell.length_b   1.000
_cell.length_c   1.000
_cell.angle_alpha   90.00
_cell.angle_beta   90.00
_cell.angle_gamma   90.00
#
_symmetry.space_group_name_H-M   'P 1'
#
loop_
_entity.id
_entity.type
_entity.pdbx_description
1 polymer ?
#
loop_
_entity_poly.entity_id
_entity_poly.type
_entity_poly.pdbx_seq_one_letter_code
_entity_poly.pdbx_strand_id
1 'polypeptide(L)'
;DEPAQEIHDDLYYRKMSIPSFKGEKTTGKIKVEDLVSGKAGFGFSSSFVNDEFRFSGEGPTNIRVNFGDGVENRYYQFFGEERENSTEAYEIAVGTTGLVQEFERFPVAVMNNRSYNEKVNRWSSGQYISGTVYLRDDLEKDYLPVLTHETVHGLNDRFLRWDQTGSTYIDEGVAEHAEYLMKKKLFRKNRAKTGTEEVFGESKKYKVEEEDGTYVYTLESQGDRDRLWNYYRQDKEFMKNWDPREDADTREFGYAYSELLIKYYIINNGTVRDLYSNIAVDQKIESPQQKWDFLSNHMVMEPCNFDSRNRFDNCLDEINDHDYEIVTGKPDTSSRSSLGFEEIKVPNRTKGGSGIKETVERTQVTFRQFLKGFVDYLLSLTG
;
A
#
# COMPACT_ATOMS: atom_id res chain seq x y z
N ASP A 1 -13.25 -34.70 -5.71
CA ASP A 1 -13.43 -33.39 -6.33
C ASP A 1 -14.42 -32.59 -5.52
N GLU A 2 -13.95 -31.53 -4.87
CA GLU A 2 -14.86 -30.52 -4.32
C GLU A 2 -15.25 -29.55 -5.46
N PRO A 3 -16.51 -29.09 -5.49
CA PRO A 3 -16.92 -28.07 -6.44
C PRO A 3 -16.13 -26.77 -6.22
N ALA A 4 -16.07 -25.94 -7.26
CA ALA A 4 -15.56 -24.58 -7.12
C ALA A 4 -16.37 -23.84 -6.05
N GLN A 5 -15.69 -23.00 -5.27
CA GLN A 5 -16.32 -22.21 -4.22
C GLN A 5 -16.37 -20.74 -4.66
N GLU A 6 -17.54 -20.14 -4.50
CA GLU A 6 -17.79 -18.75 -4.84
C GLU A 6 -17.21 -17.81 -3.76
N ILE A 7 -16.41 -16.85 -4.19
CA ILE A 7 -15.84 -15.78 -3.35
C ILE A 7 -16.74 -14.55 -3.38
N HIS A 8 -17.24 -14.21 -4.56
CA HIS A 8 -18.06 -13.06 -4.87
C HIS A 8 -18.81 -13.41 -6.15
N ASP A 9 -19.88 -12.68 -6.47
CA ASP A 9 -20.56 -12.78 -7.77
C ASP A 9 -19.50 -12.79 -8.88
N ASP A 10 -19.55 -13.85 -9.68
CA ASP A 10 -18.65 -14.17 -10.80
C ASP A 10 -17.17 -14.41 -10.48
N LEU A 11 -16.77 -14.45 -9.20
CA LEU A 11 -15.42 -14.85 -8.76
C LEU A 11 -15.45 -16.16 -7.99
N TYR A 12 -14.70 -17.15 -8.50
CA TYR A 12 -14.61 -18.48 -7.92
C TYR A 12 -13.18 -18.86 -7.58
N TYR A 13 -13.02 -19.85 -6.71
CA TYR A 13 -11.75 -20.51 -6.50
C TYR A 13 -11.87 -22.02 -6.41
N ARG A 14 -10.76 -22.68 -6.69
CA ARG A 14 -10.59 -24.11 -6.46
C ARG A 14 -9.27 -24.39 -5.75
N LYS A 15 -9.34 -25.22 -4.70
CA LYS A 15 -8.17 -25.77 -4.02
C LYS A 15 -7.95 -27.22 -4.45
N MET A 16 -6.69 -27.58 -4.67
CA MET A 16 -6.29 -28.92 -5.09
C MET A 16 -5.05 -29.32 -4.29
N SER A 17 -5.05 -30.53 -3.73
CA SER A 17 -3.88 -31.14 -3.13
C SER A 17 -3.28 -32.13 -4.11
N ILE A 18 -2.02 -31.93 -4.48
CA ILE A 18 -1.26 -32.83 -5.35
C ILE A 18 -0.36 -33.68 -4.44
N PRO A 19 -0.69 -34.97 -4.22
CA PRO A 19 0.18 -35.86 -3.47
C PRO A 19 1.45 -36.16 -4.27
N SER A 20 2.58 -36.22 -3.57
CA SER A 20 3.89 -36.59 -4.12
C SER A 20 4.82 -36.98 -2.97
N PHE A 21 5.89 -37.72 -3.26
CA PHE A 21 6.88 -38.11 -2.26
C PHE A 21 7.92 -37.00 -2.03
N LYS A 22 8.40 -36.88 -0.79
CA LYS A 22 9.46 -35.92 -0.47
C LYS A 22 10.71 -36.20 -1.31
N GLY A 23 11.23 -35.17 -1.99
CA GLY A 23 12.38 -35.28 -2.89
C GLY A 23 12.04 -35.70 -4.33
N GLU A 24 10.78 -35.97 -4.64
CA GLU A 24 10.34 -36.16 -6.02
C GLU A 24 9.88 -34.84 -6.64
N LYS A 25 10.25 -34.62 -7.90
CA LYS A 25 9.83 -33.45 -8.65
C LYS A 25 8.36 -33.56 -9.03
N THR A 26 7.56 -32.60 -8.57
CA THR A 26 6.16 -32.42 -8.90
C THR A 26 6.03 -31.26 -9.88
N THR A 27 5.44 -31.52 -11.04
CA THR A 27 5.11 -30.47 -12.02
C THR A 27 3.67 -30.60 -12.46
N GLY A 28 3.02 -29.49 -12.74
CA GLY A 28 1.70 -29.54 -13.31
C GLY A 28 1.27 -28.25 -13.98
N LYS A 29 0.09 -28.34 -14.57
CA LYS A 29 -0.48 -27.36 -15.46
C LYS A 29 -1.97 -27.35 -15.25
N ILE A 30 -2.53 -26.17 -14.97
CA ILE A 30 -3.95 -25.96 -14.77
C ILE A 30 -4.44 -25.00 -15.85
N LYS A 31 -5.51 -25.41 -16.52
CA LYS A 31 -6.27 -24.61 -17.46
C LYS A 31 -7.70 -24.56 -16.97
N VAL A 32 -8.22 -23.35 -16.85
CA VAL A 32 -9.63 -23.07 -16.55
C VAL A 32 -9.99 -21.83 -17.35
N GLU A 33 -11.23 -21.75 -17.79
CA GLU A 33 -11.76 -20.54 -18.42
C GLU A 33 -11.69 -19.38 -17.41
N ASP A 34 -11.37 -18.19 -17.91
CA ASP A 34 -11.23 -16.96 -17.12
C ASP A 34 -10.29 -17.09 -15.91
N LEU A 35 -9.16 -17.77 -16.09
CA LEU A 35 -8.14 -17.92 -15.05
C LEU A 35 -7.48 -16.57 -14.73
N VAL A 36 -7.71 -16.06 -13.53
CA VAL A 36 -7.18 -14.76 -13.09
C VAL A 36 -5.84 -14.89 -12.38
N SER A 37 -5.77 -15.76 -11.38
CA SER A 37 -4.59 -15.92 -10.53
C SER A 37 -4.48 -17.31 -9.93
N GLY A 38 -3.32 -17.59 -9.31
CA GLY A 38 -3.06 -18.91 -8.77
C GLY A 38 -1.73 -19.01 -8.03
N LYS A 39 -1.70 -19.97 -7.11
CA LYS A 39 -0.67 -20.13 -6.11
C LYS A 39 -0.40 -21.60 -5.86
N ALA A 40 0.88 -21.98 -5.86
CA ALA A 40 1.37 -23.25 -5.35
C ALA A 40 1.99 -23.08 -3.95
N GLY A 41 2.23 -24.17 -3.22
CA GLY A 41 2.79 -24.17 -1.87
C GLY A 41 4.24 -23.64 -1.78
N PHE A 42 4.77 -23.57 -0.56
CA PHE A 42 6.18 -23.22 -0.32
C PHE A 42 7.12 -24.19 -1.06
N GLY A 43 8.20 -23.67 -1.64
CA GLY A 43 9.18 -24.46 -2.40
C GLY A 43 8.79 -24.78 -3.85
N PHE A 44 7.64 -24.25 -4.32
CA PHE A 44 7.21 -24.37 -5.72
C PHE A 44 7.37 -23.05 -6.45
N SER A 45 7.95 -23.11 -7.64
CA SER A 45 7.93 -22.03 -8.61
C SER A 45 6.64 -22.08 -9.42
N SER A 46 6.06 -20.91 -9.71
CA SER A 46 4.87 -20.74 -10.53
C SER A 46 5.11 -19.82 -11.72
N SER A 47 4.30 -19.96 -12.77
CA SER A 47 4.27 -19.02 -13.89
C SER A 47 2.91 -19.04 -14.59
N PHE A 48 2.48 -17.91 -15.14
CA PHE A 48 1.30 -17.80 -15.99
C PHE A 48 1.66 -17.57 -17.46
N VAL A 49 1.13 -18.41 -18.36
CA VAL A 49 1.35 -18.29 -19.80
C VAL A 49 0.09 -18.66 -20.61
N ASN A 50 -0.58 -17.68 -21.22
CA ASN A 50 -1.76 -17.89 -22.07
C ASN A 50 -2.89 -18.63 -21.29
N ASP A 51 -3.39 -18.00 -20.23
CA ASP A 51 -4.48 -18.52 -19.38
C ASP A 51 -4.18 -19.89 -18.76
N GLU A 52 -2.89 -20.11 -18.47
CA GLU A 52 -2.39 -21.39 -17.98
C GLU A 52 -1.48 -21.16 -16.78
N PHE A 53 -1.88 -21.73 -15.65
CA PHE A 53 -1.06 -21.76 -14.46
C PHE A 53 -0.14 -22.99 -14.50
N ARG A 54 1.18 -22.76 -14.48
CA ARG A 54 2.20 -23.82 -14.39
C ARG A 54 2.88 -23.75 -13.04
N PHE A 55 3.22 -24.91 -12.50
CA PHE A 55 3.97 -25.01 -11.25
C PHE A 55 4.98 -26.16 -11.31
N SER A 56 6.10 -25.98 -10.60
CA SER A 56 7.16 -26.98 -10.44
C SER A 56 7.82 -26.84 -9.09
N GLY A 57 8.06 -27.95 -8.39
CA GLY A 57 8.75 -27.98 -7.11
C GLY A 57 8.98 -29.42 -6.65
N GLU A 58 9.57 -29.61 -5.48
CA GLU A 58 9.78 -30.94 -4.90
C GLU A 58 8.73 -31.27 -3.84
N GLY A 59 8.23 -32.51 -3.84
CA GLY A 59 7.29 -33.00 -2.84
C GLY A 59 5.82 -32.69 -3.13
N PRO A 60 4.94 -32.91 -2.15
CA PRO A 60 3.52 -32.62 -2.28
C PRO A 60 3.25 -31.12 -2.25
N THR A 61 2.17 -30.68 -2.89
CA THR A 61 1.78 -29.25 -2.88
C THR A 61 0.28 -29.07 -2.82
N ASN A 62 -0.13 -27.96 -2.22
CA ASN A 62 -1.47 -27.41 -2.36
C ASN A 62 -1.46 -26.31 -3.41
N ILE A 63 -2.48 -26.30 -4.24
CA ILE A 63 -2.68 -25.32 -5.30
C ILE A 63 -4.01 -24.65 -5.07
N ARG A 64 -4.03 -23.33 -5.22
CA ARG A 64 -5.25 -22.55 -5.33
C ARG A 64 -5.23 -21.81 -6.65
N VAL A 65 -6.33 -21.84 -7.38
CA VAL A 65 -6.55 -20.99 -8.55
C VAL A 65 -7.84 -20.19 -8.34
N ASN A 66 -7.82 -18.93 -8.76
CA ASN A 66 -8.99 -18.06 -8.78
C ASN A 66 -9.33 -17.76 -10.24
N PHE A 67 -10.61 -17.82 -10.59
CA PHE A 67 -11.11 -17.67 -11.96
C PHE A 67 -12.51 -17.05 -11.95
N GLY A 68 -12.87 -16.35 -13.01
CA GLY A 68 -14.12 -15.62 -13.09
C GLY A 68 -14.13 -14.53 -14.16
N ASP A 69 -15.32 -14.12 -14.57
CA ASP A 69 -15.52 -13.03 -15.53
C ASP A 69 -15.79 -11.73 -14.77
N GLY A 70 -14.90 -10.76 -14.93
CA GLY A 70 -14.90 -9.51 -14.16
C GLY A 70 -14.36 -8.36 -15.00
N VAL A 71 -14.51 -7.14 -14.49
CA VAL A 71 -14.06 -5.94 -15.22
C VAL A 71 -12.54 -5.87 -15.19
N GLU A 72 -11.92 -6.05 -16.35
CA GLU A 72 -10.47 -6.05 -16.46
C GLU A 72 -9.86 -4.64 -16.56
N ASN A 73 -8.80 -4.44 -15.79
CA ASN A 73 -7.81 -3.38 -15.96
C ASN A 73 -6.44 -4.02 -16.28
N ARG A 74 -5.41 -3.20 -16.50
CA ARG A 74 -4.03 -3.64 -16.78
C ARG A 74 -3.44 -4.57 -15.72
N TYR A 75 -3.72 -4.35 -14.44
CA TYR A 75 -3.11 -5.10 -13.33
C TYR A 75 -4.13 -5.77 -12.41
N TYR A 76 -5.42 -5.47 -12.57
CA TYR A 76 -6.49 -5.91 -11.69
C TYR A 76 -7.67 -6.43 -12.50
N GLN A 77 -8.41 -7.36 -11.93
CA GLN A 77 -9.71 -7.78 -12.42
C GLN A 77 -10.73 -7.59 -11.31
N PHE A 78 -11.67 -6.67 -11.53
CA PHE A 78 -12.65 -6.26 -10.53
C PHE A 78 -13.92 -7.08 -10.63
N PHE A 79 -14.32 -7.62 -9.48
CA PHE A 79 -15.60 -8.30 -9.28
C PHE A 79 -16.43 -7.39 -8.38
N GLY A 80 -17.30 -6.60 -9.02
CA GLY A 80 -17.94 -5.42 -8.44
C GLY A 80 -17.60 -4.15 -9.24
N GLU A 81 -17.74 -2.97 -8.61
CA GLU A 81 -17.50 -1.69 -9.29
C GLU A 81 -16.00 -1.41 -9.46
N GLU A 82 -15.53 -1.27 -10.71
CA GLU A 82 -14.19 -0.75 -11.00
C GLU A 82 -14.11 0.74 -10.62
N ARG A 83 -12.95 1.17 -10.12
CA ARG A 83 -12.66 2.60 -9.93
C ARG A 83 -11.50 3.08 -10.79
N GLU A 84 -11.63 4.34 -11.22
CA GLU A 84 -10.65 5.03 -12.04
C GLU A 84 -9.27 5.10 -11.36
N ASN A 85 -8.21 5.05 -12.17
CA ASN A 85 -6.81 5.20 -11.75
C ASN A 85 -6.27 4.07 -10.86
N SER A 86 -6.97 2.93 -10.76
CA SER A 86 -6.51 1.76 -10.00
C SER A 86 -5.11 1.28 -10.41
N THR A 87 -4.72 1.47 -11.67
CA THR A 87 -3.35 1.22 -12.16
C THR A 87 -2.28 1.89 -11.29
N GLU A 88 -2.54 3.10 -10.76
CA GLU A 88 -1.57 3.83 -9.92
C GLU A 88 -1.26 3.08 -8.62
N ALA A 89 -2.21 2.33 -8.07
CA ALA A 89 -2.01 1.55 -6.84
C ALA A 89 -0.98 0.44 -7.05
N TYR A 90 -1.06 -0.26 -8.19
CA TYR A 90 -0.08 -1.29 -8.53
C TYR A 90 1.29 -0.66 -8.77
N GLU A 91 1.33 0.44 -9.51
CA GLU A 91 2.59 1.11 -9.84
C GLU A 91 3.34 1.60 -8.59
N ILE A 92 2.62 2.09 -7.57
CA ILE A 92 3.24 2.45 -6.28
C ILE A 92 3.68 1.19 -5.53
N ALA A 93 2.85 0.15 -5.44
CA ALA A 93 3.22 -1.09 -4.75
C ALA A 93 4.49 -1.73 -5.35
N VAL A 94 4.61 -1.77 -6.68
CA VAL A 94 5.82 -2.24 -7.39
C VAL A 94 6.98 -1.27 -7.20
N GLY A 95 6.74 0.04 -7.23
CA GLY A 95 7.77 1.06 -7.00
C GLY A 95 8.41 0.92 -5.61
N THR A 96 7.59 0.67 -4.59
CA THR A 96 8.01 0.44 -3.21
C THR A 96 8.76 -0.88 -3.07
N THR A 97 8.14 -1.99 -3.46
CA THR A 97 8.66 -3.35 -3.17
C THR A 97 9.73 -3.81 -4.15
N GLY A 98 9.71 -3.32 -5.39
CA GLY A 98 10.51 -3.86 -6.49
C GLY A 98 10.09 -5.28 -6.89
N LEU A 99 8.88 -5.72 -6.52
CA LEU A 99 8.34 -7.03 -6.86
C LEU A 99 7.28 -6.90 -7.95
N VAL A 100 7.12 -7.92 -8.78
CA VAL A 100 6.04 -8.02 -9.78
C VAL A 100 5.16 -9.23 -9.52
N GLN A 101 3.89 -9.11 -9.87
CA GLN A 101 2.99 -10.25 -9.92
C GLN A 101 3.42 -11.26 -11.00
N GLU A 102 3.22 -12.54 -10.72
CA GLU A 102 3.49 -13.62 -11.69
C GLU A 102 2.24 -14.10 -12.42
N PHE A 103 1.07 -13.62 -12.00
CA PHE A 103 -0.23 -13.86 -12.61
C PHE A 103 -0.63 -12.65 -13.45
N GLU A 104 -1.70 -12.82 -14.23
CA GLU A 104 -2.09 -11.78 -15.17
C GLU A 104 -2.63 -10.54 -14.47
N ARG A 105 -3.52 -10.73 -13.49
CA ARG A 105 -4.17 -9.66 -12.74
C ARG A 105 -4.43 -10.06 -11.30
N PHE A 106 -4.41 -9.10 -10.39
CA PHE A 106 -4.96 -9.29 -9.05
C PHE A 106 -6.49 -9.34 -9.12
N PRO A 107 -7.14 -10.43 -8.68
CA PRO A 107 -8.59 -10.42 -8.51
C PRO A 107 -8.95 -9.55 -7.32
N VAL A 108 -9.86 -8.60 -7.54
CA VAL A 108 -10.34 -7.64 -6.53
C VAL A 108 -11.85 -7.81 -6.36
N ALA A 109 -12.29 -8.31 -5.21
CA ALA A 109 -13.70 -8.38 -4.86
C ALA A 109 -14.11 -7.10 -4.12
N VAL A 110 -14.92 -6.26 -4.77
CA VAL A 110 -15.44 -5.01 -4.18
C VAL A 110 -16.83 -5.29 -3.62
N MET A 111 -16.96 -5.21 -2.30
CA MET A 111 -18.13 -5.71 -1.59
C MET A 111 -18.79 -4.61 -0.76
N ASN A 112 -20.13 -4.64 -0.70
CA ASN A 112 -20.84 -3.85 0.29
C ASN A 112 -20.47 -4.27 1.72
N ASN A 113 -20.65 -3.34 2.66
CA ASN A 113 -20.31 -3.53 4.07
C ASN A 113 -20.86 -4.81 4.71
N ARG A 114 -22.07 -5.23 4.33
CA ARG A 114 -22.67 -6.45 4.90
C ARG A 114 -21.92 -7.68 4.42
N SER A 115 -21.76 -7.85 3.11
CA SER A 115 -21.08 -9.00 2.51
C SER A 115 -19.60 -9.03 2.89
N TYR A 116 -18.95 -7.86 2.97
CA TYR A 116 -17.57 -7.74 3.44
C TYR A 116 -17.40 -8.25 4.87
N ASN A 117 -18.25 -7.79 5.80
CA ASN A 117 -18.19 -8.15 7.22
C ASN A 117 -18.51 -9.63 7.52
N GLU A 118 -19.09 -10.36 6.57
CA GLU A 118 -19.32 -11.81 6.66
C GLU A 118 -18.08 -12.62 6.26
N LYS A 119 -17.18 -12.06 5.45
CA LYS A 119 -16.01 -12.76 4.88
C LYS A 119 -14.66 -12.25 5.39
N VAL A 120 -14.63 -11.02 5.87
CA VAL A 120 -13.42 -10.25 6.19
C VAL A 120 -13.56 -9.60 7.56
N ASN A 121 -12.43 -9.28 8.19
CA ASN A 121 -12.40 -8.61 9.48
C ASN A 121 -13.09 -7.24 9.43
N ARG A 122 -14.05 -7.01 10.34
CA ARG A 122 -14.86 -5.77 10.37
C ARG A 122 -14.06 -4.48 10.56
N TRP A 123 -12.89 -4.58 11.19
CA TRP A 123 -12.04 -3.43 11.47
C TRP A 123 -11.14 -3.05 10.29
N SER A 124 -11.00 -3.91 9.26
CA SER A 124 -10.17 -3.59 8.10
C SER A 124 -11.00 -2.99 6.97
N SER A 125 -10.34 -2.11 6.22
CA SER A 125 -10.87 -1.43 5.03
C SER A 125 -10.62 -2.24 3.75
N GLY A 126 -9.56 -3.05 3.76
CA GLY A 126 -9.23 -4.05 2.76
C GLY A 126 -8.60 -5.28 3.42
N GLN A 127 -8.56 -6.41 2.70
CA GLN A 127 -7.74 -7.55 3.11
C GLN A 127 -7.33 -8.40 1.90
N TYR A 128 -6.05 -8.71 1.78
CA TYR A 128 -5.54 -9.72 0.88
C TYR A 128 -5.64 -11.11 1.53
N ILE A 129 -6.42 -12.00 0.93
CA ILE A 129 -6.61 -13.37 1.42
C ILE A 129 -6.45 -14.35 0.28
N SER A 130 -5.42 -15.20 0.37
CA SER A 130 -5.24 -16.35 -0.53
C SER A 130 -5.25 -16.02 -2.03
N GLY A 131 -4.63 -14.92 -2.44
CA GLY A 131 -4.56 -14.55 -3.87
C GLY A 131 -5.68 -13.63 -4.35
N THR A 132 -6.52 -13.12 -3.44
CA THR A 132 -7.62 -12.20 -3.74
C THR A 132 -7.57 -11.00 -2.82
N VAL A 133 -7.73 -9.81 -3.38
CA VAL A 133 -7.93 -8.57 -2.63
C VAL A 133 -9.42 -8.39 -2.39
N TYR A 134 -9.82 -8.19 -1.13
CA TYR A 134 -11.18 -7.84 -0.76
C TYR A 134 -11.21 -6.38 -0.35
N LEU A 135 -12.13 -5.59 -0.89
CA LEU A 135 -12.29 -4.17 -0.56
C LEU A 135 -13.74 -3.86 -0.19
N ARG A 136 -13.92 -2.91 0.72
CA ARG A 136 -15.23 -2.27 0.92
C ARG A 136 -15.56 -1.34 -0.25
N ASP A 137 -16.83 -1.21 -0.57
CA ASP A 137 -17.33 -0.27 -1.58
C ASP A 137 -17.44 1.18 -1.05
N ASP A 138 -17.41 1.42 0.25
CA ASP A 138 -17.61 2.73 0.87
C ASP A 138 -16.32 3.53 1.14
N LEU A 139 -15.17 3.09 0.60
CA LEU A 139 -13.87 3.70 0.89
C LEU A 139 -13.65 5.11 0.34
N GLU A 140 -14.49 5.59 -0.58
CA GLU A 140 -14.36 6.90 -1.24
C GLU A 140 -12.89 7.28 -1.59
N LYS A 141 -12.31 8.23 -0.85
CA LYS A 141 -10.96 8.78 -1.00
C LYS A 141 -9.83 7.83 -0.57
N ASP A 142 -10.14 6.86 0.29
CA ASP A 142 -9.18 5.90 0.84
C ASP A 142 -9.07 4.64 -0.03
N TYR A 143 -9.86 4.54 -1.11
CA TYR A 143 -9.84 3.41 -2.02
C TYR A 143 -8.45 3.12 -2.62
N LEU A 144 -7.79 4.13 -3.21
CA LEU A 144 -6.47 3.93 -3.82
C LEU A 144 -5.37 3.64 -2.79
N PRO A 145 -5.31 4.35 -1.65
CA PRO A 145 -4.44 3.96 -0.52
C PRO A 145 -4.61 2.51 -0.09
N VAL A 146 -5.84 2.07 0.20
CA VAL A 146 -6.13 0.70 0.66
C VAL A 146 -5.81 -0.32 -0.44
N LEU A 147 -6.19 -0.08 -1.71
CA LEU A 147 -5.82 -0.98 -2.80
C LEU A 147 -4.29 -1.10 -2.95
N THR A 148 -3.54 -0.02 -2.72
CA THR A 148 -2.06 -0.04 -2.73
C THR A 148 -1.53 -0.92 -1.61
N HIS A 149 -2.06 -0.76 -0.40
CA HIS A 149 -1.74 -1.57 0.78
C HIS A 149 -1.95 -3.08 0.50
N GLU A 150 -3.15 -3.46 0.05
CA GLU A 150 -3.46 -4.87 -0.23
C GLU A 150 -2.66 -5.45 -1.40
N THR A 151 -2.28 -4.61 -2.36
CA THR A 151 -1.41 -5.04 -3.46
C THR A 151 -0.01 -5.36 -2.96
N VAL A 152 0.52 -4.62 -1.97
CA VAL A 152 1.80 -4.94 -1.33
C VAL A 152 1.74 -6.31 -0.66
N HIS A 153 0.69 -6.61 0.12
CA HIS A 153 0.52 -7.97 0.68
C HIS A 153 0.50 -9.03 -0.42
N GLY A 154 -0.17 -8.73 -1.54
CA GLY A 154 -0.22 -9.61 -2.69
C GLY A 154 1.14 -9.90 -3.33
N LEU A 155 2.02 -8.89 -3.40
CA LEU A 155 3.40 -9.04 -3.89
C LEU A 155 4.28 -9.77 -2.85
N ASN A 156 4.10 -9.44 -1.57
CA ASN A 156 4.84 -10.02 -0.45
C ASN A 156 4.47 -11.48 -0.19
N ASP A 157 3.24 -11.91 -0.49
CA ASP A 157 2.74 -13.28 -0.26
C ASP A 157 3.64 -14.36 -0.88
N ARG A 158 4.40 -14.04 -1.94
CA ARG A 158 5.44 -14.93 -2.47
C ARG A 158 6.81 -14.67 -1.87
N PHE A 159 7.22 -13.41 -1.81
CA PHE A 159 8.55 -13.05 -1.37
C PHE A 159 8.82 -13.45 0.09
N LEU A 160 7.84 -13.26 0.97
CA LEU A 160 7.90 -13.57 2.40
C LEU A 160 7.42 -14.99 2.76
N ARG A 161 7.30 -15.93 1.81
CA ARG A 161 6.80 -17.29 2.12
C ARG A 161 7.69 -18.07 3.08
N TRP A 162 8.93 -17.64 3.27
CA TRP A 162 9.82 -18.20 4.28
C TRP A 162 9.32 -17.91 5.70
N ASP A 163 8.56 -16.85 5.92
CA ASP A 163 7.97 -16.51 7.22
C ASP A 163 6.74 -17.37 7.51
N GLN A 164 6.81 -18.16 8.59
CA GLN A 164 5.72 -19.01 9.09
C GLN A 164 5.31 -18.63 10.52
N THR A 165 5.73 -17.45 11.00
CA THR A 165 5.65 -17.06 12.41
C THR A 165 4.33 -16.44 12.84
N GLY A 166 3.43 -16.12 11.90
CA GLY A 166 2.18 -15.41 12.17
C GLY A 166 2.35 -13.91 12.41
N SER A 167 3.53 -13.46 12.85
CA SER A 167 3.84 -12.04 13.05
C SER A 167 3.87 -11.25 11.73
N THR A 168 3.32 -10.03 11.71
CA THR A 168 3.08 -9.32 10.45
C THR A 168 3.86 -8.01 10.28
N TYR A 169 4.65 -7.58 11.28
CA TYR A 169 5.24 -6.24 11.34
C TYR A 169 6.12 -5.81 10.13
N ILE A 170 6.76 -6.74 9.41
CA ILE A 170 7.46 -6.37 8.15
C ILE A 170 6.48 -6.19 6.99
N ASP A 171 5.54 -7.12 6.85
CA ASP A 171 4.57 -7.09 5.76
C ASP A 171 3.67 -5.84 5.86
N GLU A 172 3.12 -5.60 7.05
CA GLU A 172 2.32 -4.40 7.36
C GLU A 172 3.14 -3.13 7.24
N GLY A 173 4.38 -3.12 7.73
CA GLY A 173 5.22 -1.92 7.68
C GLY A 173 5.50 -1.46 6.26
N VAL A 174 5.72 -2.40 5.34
CA VAL A 174 5.93 -2.07 3.92
C VAL A 174 4.63 -1.66 3.24
N ALA A 175 3.51 -2.30 3.60
CA ALA A 175 2.18 -1.95 3.08
C ALA A 175 1.75 -0.54 3.53
N GLU A 176 1.90 -0.21 4.81
CA GLU A 176 1.67 1.14 5.37
C GLU A 176 2.55 2.19 4.71
N HIS A 177 3.84 1.88 4.47
CA HIS A 177 4.71 2.81 3.77
C HIS A 177 4.25 3.08 2.32
N ALA A 178 3.81 2.05 1.60
CA ALA A 178 3.28 2.21 0.25
C ALA A 178 1.96 2.99 0.24
N GLU A 179 1.09 2.75 1.23
CA GLU A 179 -0.14 3.50 1.46
C GLU A 179 0.17 4.98 1.71
N TYR A 180 1.14 5.28 2.57
CA TYR A 180 1.66 6.63 2.82
C TYR A 180 2.11 7.31 1.51
N LEU A 181 2.88 6.61 0.67
CA LEU A 181 3.34 7.15 -0.62
C LEU A 181 2.17 7.43 -1.57
N MET A 182 1.14 6.59 -1.59
CA MET A 182 -0.08 6.84 -2.36
C MET A 182 -0.83 8.07 -1.84
N LYS A 183 -1.09 8.16 -0.53
CA LYS A 183 -1.72 9.34 0.09
C LYS A 183 -0.94 10.62 -0.23
N LYS A 184 0.39 10.57 -0.11
CA LYS A 184 1.30 11.69 -0.46
C LYS A 184 1.18 12.10 -1.93
N LYS A 185 1.13 11.12 -2.85
CA LYS A 185 0.94 11.36 -4.30
C LYS A 185 -0.40 12.03 -4.58
N LEU A 186 -1.49 11.53 -3.98
CA LEU A 186 -2.84 12.09 -4.15
C LEU A 186 -2.90 13.53 -3.64
N PHE A 187 -2.33 13.81 -2.47
CA PHE A 187 -2.24 15.16 -1.92
C PHE A 187 -1.46 16.11 -2.84
N ARG A 188 -0.27 15.69 -3.33
CA ARG A 188 0.53 16.50 -4.27
C ARG A 188 -0.18 16.78 -5.59
N LYS A 189 -1.05 15.88 -6.05
CA LYS A 189 -1.87 16.03 -7.26
C LYS A 189 -3.20 16.76 -7.01
N ASN A 190 -3.46 17.30 -5.80
CA ASN A 190 -4.74 17.89 -5.40
C ASN A 190 -5.95 16.95 -5.54
N ARG A 191 -5.72 15.64 -5.41
CA ARG A 191 -6.77 14.60 -5.39
C ARG A 191 -7.15 14.19 -3.96
N ALA A 192 -6.43 14.70 -2.96
CA ALA A 192 -6.75 14.58 -1.56
C ALA A 192 -6.71 15.96 -0.91
N LYS A 193 -7.64 16.22 0.03
CA LYS A 193 -7.77 17.49 0.76
C LYS A 193 -6.70 17.65 1.85
N THR A 194 -6.26 16.54 2.44
CA THR A 194 -5.29 16.47 3.54
C THR A 194 -4.01 15.77 3.08
N GLY A 195 -2.91 16.06 3.78
CA GLY A 195 -1.64 15.36 3.60
C GLY A 195 -1.64 13.97 4.23
N THR A 196 -0.47 13.53 4.66
CA THR A 196 -0.25 12.25 5.33
C THR A 196 -0.15 12.42 6.84
N GLU A 197 -0.53 11.36 7.56
CA GLU A 197 -0.39 11.25 9.01
C GLU A 197 1.09 11.15 9.39
N GLU A 198 1.41 11.57 10.60
CA GLU A 198 2.69 11.27 11.23
C GLU A 198 2.60 9.94 11.97
N VAL A 199 3.66 9.14 11.94
CA VAL A 199 3.65 7.78 12.51
C VAL A 199 3.61 7.82 14.03
N PHE A 200 4.53 8.57 14.64
CA PHE A 200 4.52 8.90 16.07
C PHE A 200 4.81 10.39 16.23
N GLY A 201 3.78 11.20 16.03
CA GLY A 201 3.91 12.63 15.78
C GLY A 201 2.81 13.46 16.41
N GLU A 202 2.66 14.68 15.92
CA GLU A 202 1.58 15.58 16.31
C GLU A 202 0.43 15.53 15.31
N SER A 203 -0.79 15.77 15.79
CA SER A 203 -1.95 15.91 14.92
C SER A 203 -1.83 17.16 14.04
N LYS A 204 -1.99 17.00 12.72
CA LYS A 204 -1.87 18.10 11.75
C LYS A 204 -3.23 18.69 11.43
N LYS A 205 -3.30 20.03 11.29
CA LYS A 205 -4.54 20.73 10.89
C LYS A 205 -4.40 21.34 9.51
N TYR A 206 -5.37 21.04 8.64
CA TYR A 206 -5.46 21.56 7.28
C TYR A 206 -6.69 22.46 7.16
N LYS A 207 -6.50 23.69 6.71
CA LYS A 207 -7.59 24.57 6.30
C LYS A 207 -7.85 24.38 4.82
N VAL A 208 -9.09 24.02 4.48
CA VAL A 208 -9.51 23.77 3.10
C VAL A 208 -10.67 24.71 2.80
N GLU A 209 -10.52 25.49 1.72
CA GLU A 209 -11.57 26.36 1.22
C GLU A 209 -12.42 25.57 0.22
N GLU A 210 -13.72 25.51 0.48
CA GLU A 210 -14.74 24.88 -0.36
C GLU A 210 -15.80 25.92 -0.75
N GLU A 211 -16.69 25.58 -1.68
CA GLU A 211 -17.68 26.53 -2.22
C GLU A 211 -18.61 27.14 -1.16
N ASP A 212 -18.87 26.40 -0.08
CA ASP A 212 -19.78 26.74 1.00
C ASP A 212 -19.06 27.24 2.28
N GLY A 213 -17.73 27.24 2.32
CA GLY A 213 -16.98 27.77 3.46
C GLY A 213 -15.55 27.25 3.61
N THR A 214 -14.89 27.68 4.69
CA THR A 214 -13.56 27.17 5.08
C THR A 214 -13.70 26.12 6.17
N TYR A 215 -13.23 24.91 5.88
CA TYR A 215 -13.23 23.77 6.79
C TYR A 215 -11.84 23.54 7.39
N VAL A 216 -11.81 23.06 8.64
CA VAL A 216 -10.58 22.62 9.31
C VAL A 216 -10.63 21.11 9.48
N TYR A 217 -9.74 20.42 8.79
CA TYR A 217 -9.53 18.99 8.93
C TYR A 217 -8.38 18.73 9.90
N THR A 218 -8.61 17.93 10.93
CA THR A 218 -7.56 17.42 11.81
C THR A 218 -7.21 16.01 11.38
N LEU A 219 -5.91 15.79 11.18
CA LEU A 219 -5.33 14.50 10.85
C LEU A 219 -4.52 14.06 12.06
N GLU A 220 -5.03 13.06 12.78
CA GLU A 220 -4.38 12.55 13.99
C GLU A 220 -3.08 11.81 13.63
N SER A 221 -2.16 11.71 14.59
CA SER A 221 -1.01 10.81 14.41
C SER A 221 -1.46 9.36 14.49
N GLN A 222 -0.81 8.48 13.72
CA GLN A 222 -1.09 7.03 13.75
C GLN A 222 -0.78 6.41 15.12
N GLY A 223 0.20 6.96 15.83
CA GLY A 223 0.72 6.42 17.07
C GLY A 223 1.09 7.50 18.08
N ASP A 224 1.08 7.12 19.36
CA ASP A 224 1.37 8.02 20.46
C ASP A 224 2.86 7.93 20.89
N ARG A 225 3.54 9.09 20.91
CA ARG A 225 4.99 9.16 21.25
C ARG A 225 5.28 8.62 22.65
N ASP A 226 4.42 8.92 23.62
CA ASP A 226 4.62 8.47 24.99
C ASP A 226 4.42 6.97 25.14
N ARG A 227 3.47 6.39 24.40
CA ARG A 227 3.28 4.95 24.29
C ARG A 227 4.51 4.26 23.72
N LEU A 228 5.13 4.81 22.67
CA LEU A 228 6.37 4.27 22.09
C LEU A 228 7.56 4.40 23.04
N TRP A 229 7.71 5.55 23.70
CA TRP A 229 8.74 5.74 24.71
C TRP A 229 8.61 4.72 25.86
N ASN A 230 7.39 4.53 26.35
CA ASN A 230 7.10 3.56 27.41
C ASN A 230 7.28 2.12 26.94
N TYR A 231 6.99 1.82 25.68
CA TYR A 231 7.27 0.52 25.07
C TYR A 231 8.75 0.16 25.20
N TYR A 232 9.65 1.08 24.84
CA TYR A 232 11.10 0.87 24.98
C TYR A 232 11.60 0.81 26.42
N ARG A 233 10.99 1.55 27.35
CA ARG A 233 11.45 1.59 28.76
C ARG A 233 10.92 0.43 29.61
N GLN A 234 9.85 -0.23 29.18
CA GLN A 234 9.23 -1.35 29.90
C GLN A 234 9.65 -2.71 29.33
N ASP A 235 10.65 -2.76 28.45
CA ASP A 235 11.15 -3.98 27.80
C ASP A 235 10.01 -4.83 27.20
N LYS A 236 9.09 -4.16 26.49
CA LYS A 236 7.93 -4.83 25.92
C LYS A 236 8.32 -5.55 24.63
N GLU A 237 8.27 -6.86 24.63
CA GLU A 237 8.63 -7.67 23.44
C GLU A 237 7.42 -8.02 22.54
N PHE A 238 6.24 -7.44 22.77
CA PHE A 238 5.03 -7.89 22.09
C PHE A 238 5.10 -7.72 20.57
N MET A 239 5.84 -6.72 20.06
CA MET A 239 6.02 -6.52 18.61
C MET A 239 6.65 -7.74 17.93
N LYS A 240 7.46 -8.54 18.65
CA LYS A 240 8.02 -9.78 18.11
C LYS A 240 6.93 -10.74 17.64
N ASN A 241 5.81 -10.79 18.36
CA ASN A 241 4.69 -11.70 18.12
C ASN A 241 3.46 -10.97 17.56
N TRP A 242 3.58 -9.69 17.18
CA TRP A 242 2.42 -8.87 16.88
C TRP A 242 1.72 -9.32 15.59
N ASP A 243 0.41 -9.51 15.71
CA ASP A 243 -0.54 -9.81 14.65
C ASP A 243 -1.83 -8.99 14.90
N PRO A 244 -2.24 -8.09 13.98
CA PRO A 244 -3.41 -7.23 14.17
C PRO A 244 -4.75 -7.99 14.27
N ARG A 245 -4.76 -9.28 13.88
CA ARG A 245 -5.92 -10.19 14.00
C ARG A 245 -6.09 -10.72 15.41
N GLU A 246 -5.01 -10.87 16.17
CA GLU A 246 -5.02 -11.44 17.51
C GLU A 246 -5.02 -10.36 18.60
N ASP A 247 -4.40 -9.20 18.34
CA ASP A 247 -4.26 -8.13 19.33
C ASP A 247 -4.94 -6.84 18.88
N ALA A 248 -6.20 -6.68 19.29
CA ALA A 248 -6.98 -5.48 19.01
C ALA A 248 -6.52 -4.24 19.79
N ASP A 249 -5.96 -4.41 20.98
CA ASP A 249 -5.60 -3.31 21.89
C ASP A 249 -4.29 -2.63 21.48
N THR A 250 -3.42 -3.37 20.79
CA THR A 250 -2.14 -2.85 20.26
C THR A 250 -2.14 -2.64 18.76
N ARG A 251 -3.26 -2.87 18.06
CA ARG A 251 -3.36 -2.79 16.60
C ARG A 251 -2.79 -1.50 16.02
N GLU A 252 -3.33 -0.34 16.40
CA GLU A 252 -2.88 0.97 15.88
C GLU A 252 -1.39 1.21 16.17
N PHE A 253 -0.95 0.86 17.39
CA PHE A 253 0.45 0.97 17.75
C PHE A 253 1.33 0.06 16.88
N GLY A 254 0.91 -1.17 16.63
CA GLY A 254 1.69 -2.12 15.85
C GLY A 254 1.78 -1.73 14.38
N TYR A 255 0.73 -1.17 13.80
CA TYR A 255 0.79 -0.55 12.46
C TYR A 255 1.79 0.60 12.42
N ALA A 256 1.67 1.56 13.35
CA ALA A 256 2.59 2.69 13.44
C ALA A 256 4.04 2.22 13.68
N TYR A 257 4.27 1.25 14.58
CA TYR A 257 5.59 0.70 14.83
C TYR A 257 6.18 0.02 13.59
N SER A 258 5.34 -0.73 12.86
CA SER A 258 5.72 -1.41 11.63
C SER A 258 6.12 -0.42 10.55
N GLU A 259 5.37 0.67 10.36
CA GLU A 259 5.76 1.73 9.43
C GLU A 259 7.05 2.44 9.88
N LEU A 260 7.21 2.66 11.20
CA LEU A 260 8.42 3.25 11.78
C LEU A 260 9.68 2.42 11.49
N LEU A 261 9.61 1.08 11.58
CA LEU A 261 10.71 0.18 11.23
C LEU A 261 11.18 0.42 9.78
N ILE A 262 10.24 0.49 8.84
CA ILE A 262 10.52 0.66 7.42
C ILE A 262 11.04 2.06 7.12
N LYS A 263 10.40 3.10 7.65
CA LYS A 263 10.84 4.49 7.47
C LYS A 263 12.23 4.74 8.05
N TYR A 264 12.52 4.21 9.23
CA TYR A 264 13.85 4.31 9.84
C TYR A 264 14.91 3.63 8.96
N TYR A 265 14.62 2.43 8.43
CA TYR A 265 15.50 1.78 7.47
C TYR A 265 15.73 2.64 6.22
N ILE A 266 14.67 3.25 5.66
CA ILE A 266 14.78 4.03 4.43
C ILE A 266 15.73 5.22 4.60
N ILE A 267 15.59 5.97 5.69
CA ILE A 267 16.41 7.16 5.95
C ILE A 267 17.88 6.81 6.12
N ASN A 268 18.19 5.64 6.70
CA ASN A 268 19.55 5.30 7.12
C ASN A 268 20.27 4.31 6.19
N ASN A 269 19.54 3.45 5.48
CA ASN A 269 20.11 2.26 4.84
C ASN A 269 19.74 2.10 3.36
N GLY A 270 18.67 2.73 2.85
CA GLY A 270 18.34 2.68 1.42
C GLY A 270 16.84 2.62 1.13
N THR A 271 16.42 1.70 0.27
CA THR A 271 15.00 1.53 -0.11
C THR A 271 14.46 0.18 0.35
N VAL A 272 13.13 0.01 0.37
CA VAL A 272 12.51 -1.30 0.64
C VAL A 272 13.03 -2.38 -0.32
N ARG A 273 13.34 -2.02 -1.58
CA ARG A 273 13.94 -2.93 -2.56
C ARG A 273 15.31 -3.45 -2.10
N ASP A 274 16.10 -2.57 -1.49
CA ASP A 274 17.40 -2.94 -0.92
C ASP A 274 17.21 -3.85 0.30
N LEU A 275 16.21 -3.58 1.15
CA LEU A 275 15.87 -4.47 2.26
C LEU A 275 15.51 -5.87 1.73
N TYR A 276 14.62 -5.96 0.74
CA TYR A 276 14.18 -7.22 0.16
C TYR A 276 15.34 -7.99 -0.50
N SER A 277 16.27 -7.30 -1.13
CA SER A 277 17.48 -7.93 -1.68
C SER A 277 18.36 -8.58 -0.60
N ASN A 278 18.24 -8.15 0.66
CA ASN A 278 19.06 -8.63 1.77
C ASN A 278 18.36 -9.64 2.69
N ILE A 279 17.02 -9.73 2.69
CA ILE A 279 16.25 -10.61 3.60
C ILE A 279 15.69 -11.87 2.92
N ALA A 280 16.02 -12.11 1.65
CA ALA A 280 15.62 -13.33 0.96
C ALA A 280 16.34 -14.55 1.55
N VAL A 281 15.59 -15.51 2.08
CA VAL A 281 16.14 -16.74 2.67
C VAL A 281 15.51 -17.99 2.05
N ASP A 282 16.35 -19.02 1.87
CA ASP A 282 15.93 -20.33 1.34
C ASP A 282 15.28 -21.23 2.40
N GLN A 283 15.32 -20.82 3.68
CA GLN A 283 14.85 -21.61 4.81
C GLN A 283 13.61 -20.98 5.44
N LYS A 284 12.71 -21.82 5.93
CA LYS A 284 11.55 -21.37 6.70
C LYS A 284 11.97 -20.87 8.07
N ILE A 285 11.34 -19.79 8.51
CA ILE A 285 11.43 -19.26 9.86
C ILE A 285 10.09 -19.50 10.54
N GLU A 286 10.09 -20.32 11.60
CA GLU A 286 8.87 -20.85 12.20
C GLU A 286 8.56 -20.24 13.58
N SER A 287 9.49 -19.47 14.16
CA SER A 287 9.26 -18.78 15.43
C SER A 287 9.42 -17.26 15.31
N PRO A 288 8.54 -16.47 15.96
CA PRO A 288 8.64 -15.01 15.91
C PRO A 288 9.98 -14.47 16.45
N GLN A 289 10.56 -15.12 17.46
CA GLN A 289 11.88 -14.79 17.98
C GLN A 289 12.98 -14.99 16.91
N GLN A 290 12.98 -16.12 16.20
CA GLN A 290 13.93 -16.37 15.11
C GLN A 290 13.80 -15.34 13.99
N LYS A 291 12.57 -14.91 13.66
CA LYS A 291 12.34 -13.85 12.66
C LYS A 291 12.91 -12.51 13.14
N TRP A 292 12.67 -12.15 14.39
CA TRP A 292 13.22 -10.93 14.99
C TRP A 292 14.74 -10.93 14.96
N ASP A 293 15.37 -12.02 15.40
CA ASP A 293 16.82 -12.17 15.41
C ASP A 293 17.40 -12.12 14.00
N PHE A 294 16.75 -12.79 13.03
CA PHE A 294 17.13 -12.74 11.63
C PHE A 294 17.12 -11.30 11.11
N LEU A 295 15.98 -10.60 11.24
CA LEU A 295 15.80 -9.23 10.73
C LEU A 295 16.70 -8.22 11.45
N SER A 296 17.04 -8.45 12.71
CA SER A 296 17.98 -7.60 13.46
C SER A 296 19.39 -7.52 12.84
N ASN A 297 19.76 -8.48 11.99
CA ASN A 297 21.01 -8.43 11.23
C ASN A 297 20.92 -7.52 9.99
N HIS A 298 19.71 -7.12 9.60
CA HIS A 298 19.45 -6.37 8.37
C HIS A 298 18.89 -4.97 8.65
N MET A 299 18.22 -4.78 9.77
CA MET A 299 17.59 -3.52 10.14
C MET A 299 17.54 -3.32 11.66
N VAL A 300 17.43 -2.06 12.09
CA VAL A 300 17.26 -1.71 13.50
C VAL A 300 15.82 -2.02 13.92
N MET A 301 15.65 -3.05 14.74
CA MET A 301 14.33 -3.51 15.19
C MET A 301 13.71 -2.65 16.29
N GLU A 302 14.47 -1.70 16.86
CA GLU A 302 14.04 -0.74 17.89
C GLU A 302 14.40 0.71 17.48
N PRO A 303 13.77 1.23 16.41
CA PRO A 303 14.08 2.54 15.86
C PRO A 303 13.81 3.67 16.86
N CYS A 304 14.71 4.64 16.92
CA CYS A 304 14.65 5.75 17.88
C CYS A 304 14.73 5.37 19.37
N ASN A 305 15.07 4.11 19.73
CA ASN A 305 15.28 3.73 21.13
C ASN A 305 16.59 4.34 21.68
N PHE A 306 16.49 5.55 22.25
CA PHE A 306 17.61 6.25 22.87
C PHE A 306 17.39 6.47 24.36
N ASP A 307 18.48 6.54 25.13
CA ASP A 307 18.41 6.81 26.58
C ASP A 307 17.93 8.22 26.95
N SER A 308 17.91 9.14 25.98
CA SER A 308 17.49 10.52 26.17
C SER A 308 16.20 10.79 25.43
N ARG A 309 15.19 11.31 26.15
CA ARG A 309 13.89 11.66 25.56
C ARG A 309 14.03 12.63 24.38
N ASN A 310 14.87 13.65 24.53
CA ASN A 310 15.13 14.60 23.43
C ASN A 310 15.69 13.94 22.17
N ARG A 311 16.52 12.89 22.28
CA ARG A 311 17.07 12.19 21.10
C ARG A 311 16.01 11.31 20.45
N PHE A 312 15.15 10.71 21.25
CA PHE A 312 13.99 9.97 20.78
C PHE A 312 13.03 10.88 20.02
N ASP A 313 12.64 12.02 20.59
CA ASP A 313 11.72 12.96 19.94
C ASP A 313 12.31 13.52 18.64
N ASN A 314 13.59 13.93 18.65
CA ASN A 314 14.26 14.41 17.44
C ASN A 314 14.34 13.34 16.33
N CYS A 315 14.54 12.08 16.69
CA CYS A 315 14.56 10.98 15.71
C CYS A 315 13.19 10.79 15.06
N LEU A 316 12.11 10.88 15.84
CA LEU A 316 10.75 10.83 15.31
C LEU A 316 10.43 12.04 14.42
N ASP A 317 10.88 13.23 14.81
CA ASP A 317 10.72 14.45 14.00
C ASP A 317 11.45 14.30 12.65
N GLU A 318 12.71 13.84 12.65
CA GLU A 318 13.48 13.56 11.43
C GLU A 318 12.76 12.56 10.51
N ILE A 319 12.12 11.54 11.08
CA ILE A 319 11.36 10.54 10.33
C ILE A 319 10.08 11.12 9.73
N ASN A 320 9.34 11.93 10.49
CA ASN A 320 8.09 12.52 10.04
C ASN A 320 8.29 13.64 9.02
N ASP A 321 9.38 14.41 9.14
CA ASP A 321 9.73 15.52 8.25
C ASP A 321 10.46 15.06 6.97
N HIS A 322 10.93 13.81 6.92
CA HIS A 322 11.63 13.29 5.76
C HIS A 322 10.77 13.31 4.49
N ASP A 323 11.32 13.83 3.39
CA ASP A 323 10.65 13.86 2.09
C ASP A 323 10.85 12.54 1.33
N TYR A 324 10.12 11.49 1.74
CA TYR A 324 10.19 10.17 1.08
C TYR A 324 9.86 10.27 -0.42
N GLU A 325 10.74 9.73 -1.26
CA GLU A 325 10.59 9.75 -2.70
C GLU A 325 9.41 8.88 -3.17
N ILE A 326 8.65 9.35 -4.15
CA ILE A 326 7.54 8.60 -4.74
C ILE A 326 8.05 7.91 -6.01
N VAL A 327 8.37 6.62 -5.88
CA VAL A 327 8.81 5.79 -6.99
C VAL A 327 7.62 5.00 -7.52
N THR A 328 7.50 4.89 -8.85
CA THR A 328 6.56 3.97 -9.49
C THR A 328 7.30 2.93 -10.31
N GLY A 329 6.80 1.69 -10.30
CA GLY A 329 7.34 0.60 -11.10
C GLY A 329 6.31 0.04 -12.07
N LYS A 330 6.79 -0.46 -13.21
CA LYS A 330 5.98 -1.16 -14.22
C LYS A 330 6.74 -2.39 -14.70
N PRO A 331 6.05 -3.50 -15.01
CA PRO A 331 6.69 -4.62 -15.69
C PRO A 331 7.24 -4.15 -17.03
N ASP A 332 8.49 -4.47 -17.33
CA ASP A 332 9.11 -4.17 -18.62
C ASP A 332 8.46 -5.04 -19.70
N THR A 333 8.05 -4.43 -20.81
CA THR A 333 7.32 -5.11 -21.88
C THR A 333 8.20 -6.08 -22.68
N SER A 334 9.53 -6.02 -22.52
CA SER A 334 10.48 -6.88 -23.20
C SER A 334 10.77 -8.20 -22.48
N SER A 335 10.49 -8.31 -21.16
CA SER A 335 10.51 -9.58 -20.44
C SER A 335 9.54 -9.55 -19.27
N ARG A 336 8.72 -10.61 -19.12
CA ARG A 336 7.75 -10.75 -18.00
C ARG A 336 8.40 -10.75 -16.60
N SER A 337 9.73 -10.78 -16.52
CA SER A 337 10.52 -10.84 -15.30
C SER A 337 11.45 -9.64 -15.09
N SER A 338 11.51 -8.67 -16.02
CA SER A 338 12.28 -7.44 -15.86
C SER A 338 11.37 -6.30 -15.41
N LEU A 339 11.93 -5.40 -14.62
CA LEU A 339 11.25 -4.25 -14.06
C LEU A 339 11.76 -2.97 -14.70
N GLY A 340 10.83 -2.17 -15.24
CA GLY A 340 11.08 -0.77 -15.54
C GLY A 340 10.70 0.07 -14.33
N PHE A 341 11.61 0.90 -13.85
CA PHE A 341 11.32 1.86 -12.79
C PHE A 341 11.32 3.27 -13.38
N GLU A 342 10.27 4.03 -13.07
CA GLU A 342 10.21 5.46 -13.34
C GLU A 342 10.13 6.18 -12.00
N GLU A 343 11.22 6.88 -11.67
CA GLU A 343 11.18 7.89 -10.61
C GLU A 343 10.23 9.00 -11.07
N ILE A 344 9.10 9.15 -10.39
CA ILE A 344 8.24 10.28 -10.62
C ILE A 344 8.74 11.41 -9.73
N LYS A 345 9.43 12.37 -10.34
CA LYS A 345 9.61 13.69 -9.74
C LYS A 345 8.26 14.38 -9.67
N VAL A 346 7.47 14.06 -8.66
CA VAL A 346 6.25 14.80 -8.36
C VAL A 346 6.71 16.15 -7.81
N PRO A 347 6.51 17.26 -8.55
CA PRO A 347 7.04 18.56 -8.14
C PRO A 347 6.58 18.88 -6.72
N ASN A 348 7.54 19.25 -5.87
CA ASN A 348 7.21 19.77 -4.55
C ASN A 348 6.31 20.98 -4.74
N ARG A 349 5.18 21.01 -4.02
CA ARG A 349 4.31 22.18 -4.01
C ARG A 349 5.14 23.34 -3.49
N THR A 350 5.51 24.26 -4.37
CA THR A 350 5.93 25.59 -3.93
C THR A 350 4.77 26.12 -3.11
N LYS A 351 5.01 26.47 -1.84
CA LYS A 351 4.09 27.35 -1.09
C LYS A 351 3.73 28.46 -2.05
N GLY A 352 2.46 28.56 -2.42
CA GLY A 352 1.98 29.66 -3.25
C GLY A 352 2.31 30.94 -2.51
N GLY A 353 3.42 31.58 -2.89
CA GLY A 353 3.63 32.98 -2.62
C GLY A 353 2.40 33.69 -3.16
N SER A 354 1.77 34.51 -2.31
CA SER A 354 0.49 35.17 -2.52
C SER A 354 0.29 35.67 -3.96
N GLY A 355 -0.31 34.85 -4.83
CA GLY A 355 -0.79 35.23 -6.16
C GLY A 355 -1.95 36.23 -6.11
N ILE A 356 -2.42 36.55 -4.90
CA ILE A 356 -3.42 37.58 -4.64
C ILE A 356 -2.87 38.96 -5.06
N LYS A 357 -1.58 39.27 -4.86
CA LYS A 357 -1.05 40.59 -5.27
C LYS A 357 -1.05 40.78 -6.79
N GLU A 358 -0.60 39.77 -7.53
CA GLU A 358 -0.48 39.85 -9.00
C GLU A 358 -1.86 39.78 -9.69
N THR A 359 -2.79 39.00 -9.14
CA THR A 359 -4.17 38.92 -9.64
C THR A 359 -4.96 40.19 -9.32
N VAL A 360 -4.78 40.79 -8.14
CA VAL A 360 -5.43 42.06 -7.76
C VAL A 360 -4.89 43.23 -8.58
N GLU A 361 -3.58 43.29 -8.86
CA GLU A 361 -3.00 44.33 -9.72
C GLU A 361 -3.49 44.20 -11.17
N ARG A 362 -3.52 42.98 -11.74
CA ARG A 362 -4.08 42.77 -13.08
C ARG A 362 -5.56 43.14 -13.15
N THR A 363 -6.37 42.73 -12.17
CA THR A 363 -7.81 43.02 -12.13
C THR A 363 -8.08 44.52 -11.99
N GLN A 364 -7.27 45.25 -11.21
CA GLN A 364 -7.37 46.71 -11.09
C GLN A 364 -7.00 47.44 -12.40
N VAL A 365 -6.00 46.96 -13.14
CA VAL A 365 -5.62 47.53 -14.44
C VAL A 365 -6.72 47.31 -15.47
N THR A 366 -7.30 46.10 -15.53
CA THR A 366 -8.40 45.78 -16.46
C THR A 366 -9.67 46.56 -16.11
N PHE A 367 -10.00 46.72 -14.83
CA PHE A 367 -11.16 47.49 -14.38
C PHE A 367 -11.01 49.00 -14.66
N ARG A 368 -9.81 49.57 -14.50
CA ARG A 368 -9.54 50.97 -14.87
C ARG A 368 -9.62 51.20 -16.38
N GLN A 369 -9.15 50.25 -17.19
CA GLN A 369 -9.28 50.33 -18.65
C GLN A 369 -10.75 50.22 -19.09
N PHE A 370 -11.52 49.33 -18.47
CA PHE A 370 -12.96 49.21 -18.72
C PHE A 370 -13.72 50.49 -18.32
N LEU A 371 -13.47 51.04 -17.12
CA LEU A 371 -14.07 52.29 -16.67
C LEU A 371 -13.75 53.46 -17.60
N LYS A 372 -12.50 53.54 -18.09
CA LYS A 372 -12.12 54.58 -19.05
C LYS A 372 -12.89 54.45 -20.37
N GLY A 373 -12.96 53.23 -20.93
CA GLY A 373 -13.74 52.99 -22.16
C GLY A 373 -15.25 53.24 -21.98
N PHE A 374 -15.80 52.92 -20.80
CA PHE A 374 -17.21 53.17 -20.49
C PHE A 374 -17.53 54.66 -20.32
N VAL A 375 -16.64 55.43 -19.68
CA VAL A 375 -16.79 56.89 -19.57
C VAL A 375 -16.66 57.56 -20.93
N ASP A 376 -15.69 57.14 -21.76
CA ASP A 376 -15.52 57.67 -23.12
C ASP A 376 -16.77 57.38 -23.98
N TYR A 377 -17.37 56.19 -23.83
CA TYR A 377 -18.64 55.84 -24.48
C TYR A 377 -19.81 56.71 -24.01
N LEU A 378 -19.97 56.93 -22.70
CA LEU A 378 -21.04 57.79 -22.17
C LEU A 378 -20.88 59.26 -22.59
N LEU A 379 -19.65 59.76 -22.67
CA LEU A 379 -19.38 61.12 -23.20
C LEU A 379 -19.69 61.22 -24.69
N SER A 380 -19.47 60.16 -25.47
CA SER A 380 -19.84 60.13 -26.90
C SER A 380 -21.36 60.14 -27.15
N LEU A 381 -22.17 59.76 -26.14
CA LEU A 381 -23.63 59.76 -26.22
C LEU A 381 -24.27 61.09 -25.79
N THR A 382 -23.48 62.03 -25.26
CA THR A 382 -23.95 63.32 -24.74
C THR A 382 -23.36 64.54 -25.47
N GLY A 383 -22.64 64.31 -26.58
CA GLY A 383 -22.04 65.33 -27.46
C GLY A 383 -22.70 65.43 -28.82
#